data_AF-A0AB34WX02-F1
#
_entry.id   AF-A0AB34WX02-F1
#
_cell.length_a   1.000
_cell.length_b   1.000
_cell.length_c   1.000
_cell.angle_alpha   90.00
_cell.angle_beta   90.00
_cell.angle_gamma   90.00
#
_symmetry.space_group_name_H-M   'P 1'
#
loop_
_entity.id
_entity.type
_entity.pdbx_description
1 polymer ?
#
loop_
_entity_poly.entity_id
_entity_poly.type
_entity_poly.pdbx_seq_one_letter_code
_entity_poly.pdbx_strand_id
1 'polypeptide(L)'
;MDDYWRDRMHLKILRENPMTGVRTFAIHPNDWPLVEKFYHDRGLNPADHIRNHRVNSAGQHTFRGGLGYDVIDADLLGGNGNGRMHREFERSTGKYVNYSDRSWPRNYGQESGVTGGVSEGEKARLRDMNKALGNARTAKPASKGAATSTSNTPNNAVKPAVRTTPSAAPGLA
;
A
#
# COMPACT_ATOMS: atom_id res chain seq x y z
N MET A 1 -12.15 18.82 21.18
CA MET A 1 -11.67 18.88 19.78
C MET A 1 -12.05 17.56 19.17
N ASP A 2 -12.97 17.58 18.23
CA ASP A 2 -13.76 16.41 17.82
C ASP A 2 -12.90 15.34 17.13
N ASP A 3 -12.89 14.13 17.70
CA ASP A 3 -12.27 12.91 17.15
C ASP A 3 -12.86 12.48 15.79
N TYR A 4 -13.89 13.20 15.31
CA TYR A 4 -14.65 12.96 14.08
C TYR A 4 -13.78 12.78 12.81
N TRP A 5 -12.57 13.35 12.79
CA TRP A 5 -11.66 13.32 11.63
C TRP A 5 -10.57 12.25 11.72
N ARG A 6 -10.32 11.64 12.89
CA ARG A 6 -9.27 10.62 13.01
C ARG A 6 -9.68 9.26 12.46
N ASP A 7 -10.98 8.97 12.48
CA ASP A 7 -11.53 7.65 12.10
C ASP A 7 -12.05 7.60 10.67
N ARG A 8 -11.61 8.52 9.82
CA ARG A 8 -12.09 8.62 8.45
C ARG A 8 -10.95 8.55 7.43
N MET A 9 -11.25 7.94 6.30
CA MET A 9 -10.52 8.16 5.06
C MET A 9 -11.08 9.42 4.39
N HIS A 10 -10.19 10.30 3.94
CA HIS A 10 -10.56 11.60 3.41
C HIS A 10 -10.34 11.64 1.90
N LEU A 11 -11.42 12.01 1.23
CA LEU A 11 -11.42 12.34 -0.18
C LEU A 11 -11.76 13.82 -0.35
N LYS A 12 -11.07 14.48 -1.27
CA LYS A 12 -11.36 15.86 -1.67
C LYS A 12 -11.94 15.89 -3.06
N ILE A 13 -13.07 16.57 -3.24
CA ILE A 13 -13.60 16.86 -4.57
C ILE A 13 -12.75 17.98 -5.17
N LEU A 14 -12.02 17.68 -6.24
CA LEU A 14 -11.21 18.66 -6.97
C LEU A 14 -12.01 19.42 -8.02
N ARG A 15 -13.00 18.74 -8.61
CA ARG A 15 -13.82 19.26 -9.69
C ARG A 15 -15.14 18.51 -9.74
N GLU A 16 -16.21 19.22 -10.08
CA GLU A 16 -17.49 18.65 -10.47
C GLU A 16 -17.85 19.14 -11.88
N ASN A 17 -18.39 18.27 -12.72
CA ASN A 17 -19.05 18.66 -13.96
C ASN A 17 -20.55 18.91 -13.66
N PRO A 18 -21.04 20.15 -13.70
CA PRO A 18 -22.43 20.46 -13.34
C PRO A 18 -23.45 19.82 -14.26
N MET A 19 -23.08 19.50 -15.51
CA MET A 19 -23.99 18.88 -16.49
C MET A 19 -24.17 17.37 -16.28
N THR A 20 -23.16 16.68 -15.72
CA THR A 20 -23.16 15.22 -15.62
C THR A 20 -23.05 14.69 -14.20
N GLY A 21 -22.84 15.55 -13.20
CA GLY A 21 -22.60 15.17 -11.80
C GLY A 21 -21.31 14.37 -11.58
N VAL A 22 -20.44 14.25 -12.59
CA VAL A 22 -19.17 13.51 -12.48
C VAL A 22 -18.18 14.37 -11.71
N ARG A 23 -17.59 13.78 -10.67
CA ARG A 23 -16.61 14.38 -9.79
C ARG A 23 -15.24 13.76 -10.01
N THR A 24 -14.20 14.57 -9.81
CA THR A 24 -12.83 14.09 -9.63
C THR A 24 -12.50 14.16 -8.15
N PHE A 25 -12.15 13.02 -7.57
CA PHE A 25 -11.75 12.90 -6.17
C PHE A 25 -10.23 12.79 -6.08
N ALA A 26 -9.65 13.46 -5.10
CA ALA A 26 -8.30 13.21 -4.63
C ALA A 26 -8.35 12.41 -3.34
N ILE A 27 -7.43 11.49 -3.17
CA ILE A 27 -7.20 10.74 -1.94
C ILE A 27 -6.13 11.46 -1.13
N HIS A 28 -6.35 11.64 0.16
CA HIS A 28 -5.32 12.22 1.01
C HIS A 28 -4.07 11.32 1.00
N PRO A 29 -2.84 11.87 0.88
CA PRO A 29 -1.63 11.05 0.80
C PRO A 29 -1.46 10.05 1.95
N ASN A 30 -1.87 10.41 3.17
CA ASN A 30 -1.79 9.52 4.32
C ASN A 30 -2.84 8.41 4.34
N ASP A 31 -3.90 8.54 3.54
CA ASP A 31 -4.97 7.54 3.47
C ASP A 31 -4.79 6.59 2.28
N TRP A 32 -3.95 6.96 1.30
CA TRP A 32 -3.61 6.11 0.16
C TRP A 32 -3.06 4.72 0.56
N PRO A 33 -2.18 4.58 1.57
CA PRO A 33 -1.71 3.27 2.02
C PRO A 33 -2.84 2.32 2.46
N LEU A 34 -3.99 2.85 2.93
CA LEU A 34 -5.15 2.02 3.27
C LEU A 34 -5.76 1.37 2.02
N VAL A 35 -5.84 2.12 0.93
CA VAL A 35 -6.33 1.64 -0.37
C VAL A 35 -5.36 0.62 -0.95
N GLU A 36 -4.05 0.93 -0.95
CA GLU A 36 -3.03 -0.01 -1.40
C GLU A 36 -3.10 -1.32 -0.65
N LYS A 37 -3.11 -1.26 0.69
CA LYS A 37 -3.21 -2.45 1.53
C LYS A 37 -4.47 -3.26 1.20
N PHE A 38 -5.62 -2.60 1.03
CA PHE A 38 -6.87 -3.28 0.70
C PHE A 38 -6.77 -4.07 -0.62
N TYR A 39 -6.13 -3.52 -1.65
CA TYR A 39 -5.93 -4.24 -2.91
C TYR A 39 -4.83 -5.30 -2.82
N HIS A 40 -3.70 -4.99 -2.17
CA HIS A 40 -2.58 -5.92 -2.04
C HIS A 40 -2.92 -7.14 -1.20
N ASP A 41 -3.74 -7.01 -0.15
CA ASP A 41 -4.25 -8.14 0.63
C ASP A 41 -5.07 -9.12 -0.24
N ARG A 42 -5.54 -8.68 -1.42
CA ARG A 42 -6.27 -9.48 -2.41
C ARG A 42 -5.41 -9.88 -3.62
N GLY A 43 -4.12 -9.56 -3.60
CA GLY A 43 -3.20 -9.82 -4.72
C GLY A 43 -3.47 -8.94 -5.95
N LEU A 44 -4.12 -7.78 -5.76
CA LEU A 44 -4.49 -6.86 -6.83
C LEU A 44 -3.66 -5.57 -6.74
N ASN A 45 -3.58 -4.86 -7.87
CA ASN A 45 -2.96 -3.55 -7.97
C ASN A 45 -4.04 -2.47 -8.09
N PRO A 46 -4.10 -1.49 -7.16
CA PRO A 46 -5.18 -0.49 -7.15
C PRO A 46 -5.28 0.32 -8.46
N ALA A 47 -4.17 0.60 -9.13
CA ALA A 47 -4.18 1.40 -10.37
C ALA A 47 -4.97 0.73 -11.51
N ASP A 48 -5.09 -0.60 -11.50
CA ASP A 48 -5.78 -1.37 -12.54
C ASP A 48 -7.29 -1.45 -12.33
N HIS A 49 -7.75 -1.18 -11.10
CA HIS A 49 -9.15 -1.33 -10.70
C HIS A 49 -9.84 0.00 -10.37
N ILE A 50 -9.08 1.00 -9.96
CA ILE A 50 -9.62 2.33 -9.64
C ILE A 50 -9.96 3.06 -10.93
N ARG A 51 -11.21 3.53 -11.03
CA ARG A 51 -11.73 4.17 -12.24
C ARG A 51 -10.99 5.45 -12.55
N ASN A 52 -10.33 5.46 -13.71
CA ASN A 52 -9.54 6.59 -14.20
C ASN A 52 -8.48 7.04 -13.18
N HIS A 53 -7.83 6.07 -12.52
CA HIS A 53 -6.74 6.35 -11.60
C HIS A 53 -5.64 7.19 -12.25
N ARG A 54 -5.22 8.25 -11.56
CA ARG A 54 -4.10 9.11 -11.95
C ARG A 54 -3.40 9.65 -10.71
N VAL A 55 -2.11 9.93 -10.82
CA VAL A 55 -1.39 10.77 -9.86
C VAL A 55 -1.30 12.19 -10.42
N ASN A 56 -1.75 13.19 -9.67
CA ASN A 56 -1.70 14.59 -10.10
C ASN A 56 -0.30 15.21 -9.85
N SER A 57 -0.09 16.45 -10.29
CA SER A 57 1.19 17.16 -10.10
C SER A 57 1.56 17.42 -8.64
N ALA A 58 0.61 17.30 -7.72
CA ALA A 58 0.83 17.40 -6.28
C ALA A 58 1.13 16.04 -5.61
N GLY A 59 1.29 14.97 -6.41
CA GLY A 59 1.55 13.61 -5.90
C GLY A 59 0.33 12.93 -5.27
N GLN A 60 -0.88 13.46 -5.47
CA GLN A 60 -2.10 12.86 -4.93
C GLN A 60 -2.69 11.86 -5.92
N HIS A 61 -3.13 10.72 -5.41
CA HIS A 61 -3.92 9.76 -6.17
C HIS A 61 -5.32 10.31 -6.38
N THR A 62 -5.80 10.22 -7.62
CA THR A 62 -7.08 10.76 -8.05
C THR A 62 -7.86 9.73 -8.84
N PHE A 63 -9.18 9.82 -8.77
CA PHE A 63 -10.10 8.99 -9.53
C PHE A 63 -11.36 9.77 -9.90
N ARG A 64 -12.16 9.26 -10.83
CA ARG A 64 -13.43 9.89 -11.23
C ARG A 64 -14.60 9.00 -10.82
N GLY A 65 -15.64 9.61 -10.26
CA GLY A 65 -16.89 8.93 -9.91
C GLY A 65 -18.08 9.87 -9.96
N GLY A 66 -19.31 9.34 -9.95
CA GLY A 66 -20.52 10.14 -10.18
C GLY A 66 -21.81 9.44 -9.78
N LEU A 67 -22.92 10.18 -9.89
CA LEU A 67 -24.22 9.86 -9.29
C LEU A 67 -24.82 8.49 -9.68
N GLY A 68 -25.66 7.96 -8.78
CA GLY A 68 -26.56 6.83 -9.03
C GLY A 68 -26.20 5.53 -8.30
N TYR A 69 -25.03 5.46 -7.67
CA TYR A 69 -24.54 4.28 -6.95
C TYR A 69 -23.50 4.67 -5.89
N ASP A 70 -23.02 3.68 -5.12
CA ASP A 70 -21.91 3.88 -4.19
C ASP A 70 -20.59 4.04 -4.94
N VAL A 71 -20.18 5.30 -5.13
CA VAL A 71 -18.94 5.69 -5.83
C VAL A 71 -17.69 5.09 -5.17
N ILE A 72 -17.70 4.95 -3.84
CA ILE A 72 -16.56 4.38 -3.13
C ILE A 72 -16.44 2.90 -3.48
N ASP A 73 -17.56 2.19 -3.47
CA ASP A 73 -17.62 0.79 -3.89
C ASP A 73 -17.14 0.61 -5.33
N ALA A 74 -17.79 1.25 -6.30
CA ALA A 74 -17.53 0.95 -7.72
C ALA A 74 -16.26 1.59 -8.26
N ASP A 75 -16.00 2.86 -7.93
CA ASP A 75 -14.98 3.65 -8.62
C ASP A 75 -13.64 3.65 -7.88
N LEU A 76 -13.64 3.48 -6.55
CA LEU A 76 -12.43 3.42 -5.72
C LEU A 76 -12.04 2.00 -5.30
N LEU A 77 -13.00 1.10 -5.12
CA LEU A 77 -12.74 -0.24 -4.57
C LEU A 77 -13.01 -1.38 -5.56
N GLY A 78 -13.34 -1.05 -6.82
CA GLY A 78 -13.54 -2.03 -7.90
C GLY A 78 -14.79 -2.90 -7.73
N GLY A 79 -15.75 -2.46 -6.91
CA GLY A 79 -17.06 -3.07 -6.74
C GLY A 79 -18.03 -2.76 -7.88
N ASN A 80 -19.32 -3.04 -7.66
CA ASN A 80 -20.37 -2.85 -8.66
C ASN A 80 -21.38 -1.75 -8.29
N GLY A 81 -21.12 -0.99 -7.23
CA GLY A 81 -21.92 0.15 -6.80
C GLY A 81 -23.01 -0.20 -5.77
N ASN A 82 -23.04 -1.43 -5.25
CA ASN A 82 -24.01 -1.89 -4.25
C ASN A 82 -23.52 -1.69 -2.80
N GLY A 83 -22.33 -1.14 -2.61
CA GLY A 83 -21.76 -0.83 -1.29
C GLY A 83 -21.17 -2.03 -0.55
N ARG A 84 -20.95 -3.17 -1.23
CA ARG A 84 -20.33 -4.35 -0.60
C ARG A 84 -18.85 -4.12 -0.30
N MET A 85 -18.07 -3.68 -1.29
CA MET A 85 -16.64 -3.45 -1.10
C MET A 85 -16.40 -2.26 -0.18
N HIS A 86 -17.28 -1.25 -0.24
CA HIS A 86 -17.24 -0.13 0.70
C HIS A 86 -17.36 -0.60 2.16
N ARG A 87 -18.39 -1.39 2.51
CA ARG A 87 -18.52 -1.94 3.87
C ARG A 87 -17.37 -2.87 4.27
N GLU A 88 -16.84 -3.64 3.33
CA GLU A 88 -15.69 -4.52 3.57
C GLU A 88 -14.41 -3.71 3.83
N PHE A 89 -14.22 -2.62 3.11
CA PHE A 89 -13.14 -1.67 3.33
C PHE A 89 -13.24 -1.05 4.71
N GLU A 90 -14.40 -0.52 5.10
CA GLU A 90 -14.60 0.07 6.44
C GLU A 90 -14.36 -0.96 7.55
N ARG A 91 -14.84 -2.20 7.37
CA ARG A 91 -14.61 -3.28 8.34
C ARG A 91 -13.13 -3.67 8.45
N SER A 92 -12.41 -3.72 7.33
CA SER A 92 -11.00 -4.14 7.31
C SER A 92 -10.03 -3.07 7.80
N THR A 93 -10.36 -1.79 7.58
CA THR A 93 -9.50 -0.66 7.94
C THR A 93 -9.91 0.01 9.26
N GLY A 94 -11.15 -0.19 9.70
CA GLY A 94 -11.75 0.55 10.81
C GLY A 94 -11.98 2.03 10.48
N LYS A 95 -11.92 2.42 9.20
CA LYS A 95 -12.05 3.81 8.76
C LYS A 95 -13.29 3.99 7.89
N TYR A 96 -14.10 4.99 8.22
CA TYR A 96 -15.24 5.40 7.41
C TYR A 96 -14.79 6.27 6.25
N VAL A 97 -15.36 6.12 5.06
CA VAL A 97 -14.98 6.97 3.91
C VAL A 97 -15.83 8.23 3.88
N ASN A 98 -15.18 9.39 3.84
CA ASN A 98 -15.84 10.69 3.74
C ASN A 98 -15.23 11.51 2.60
N TYR A 99 -16.08 12.22 1.86
CA TYR A 99 -15.65 13.15 0.83
C TYR A 99 -16.22 14.54 1.08
N SER A 100 -15.41 15.57 0.81
CA SER A 100 -15.85 16.96 0.89
C SER A 100 -15.24 17.81 -0.22
N ASP A 101 -15.94 18.89 -0.57
CA ASP A 101 -15.44 19.99 -1.40
C ASP A 101 -14.50 20.92 -0.64
N ARG A 102 -14.60 20.91 0.69
CA ARG A 102 -13.75 21.67 1.61
C ARG A 102 -12.28 21.23 1.54
N SER A 103 -11.41 22.14 1.99
CA SER A 103 -9.99 21.85 2.22
C SER A 103 -9.83 20.62 3.10
N TRP A 104 -8.71 19.89 2.95
CA TRP A 104 -8.31 18.89 3.92
C TRP A 104 -8.41 19.46 5.35
N PRO A 105 -8.79 18.66 6.35
CA PRO A 105 -8.88 19.17 7.71
C PRO A 105 -7.54 19.80 8.12
N ARG A 106 -7.57 20.95 8.79
CA ARG A 106 -6.36 21.61 9.30
C ARG A 106 -5.62 20.61 10.21
N ASN A 107 -4.31 20.46 10.01
CA ASN A 107 -3.44 19.52 10.73
C ASN A 107 -3.71 18.03 10.48
N TYR A 108 -4.55 17.67 9.50
CA TYR A 108 -4.70 16.26 9.10
C TYR A 108 -3.37 15.73 8.58
N GLY A 109 -2.84 14.71 9.24
CA GLY A 109 -1.51 14.17 8.93
C GLY A 109 -0.32 14.89 9.55
N GLN A 110 -0.53 15.95 10.34
CA GLN A 110 0.54 16.60 11.12
C GLN A 110 0.69 16.05 12.54
N GLU A 111 -0.03 14.99 12.89
CA GLU A 111 0.02 14.38 14.23
C GLU A 111 1.34 13.62 14.53
N SER A 112 2.21 13.44 13.54
CA SER A 112 3.60 12.99 13.75
C SER A 112 4.54 14.11 14.27
N GLY A 113 3.98 15.26 14.67
CA GLY A 113 4.70 16.37 15.28
C GLY A 113 4.67 16.44 16.82
N VAL A 114 4.07 15.48 17.53
CA VAL A 114 4.31 15.36 18.99
C VAL A 114 5.66 14.68 19.18
N THR A 115 6.71 15.51 19.17
CA THR A 115 8.04 15.34 19.76
C THR A 115 8.43 13.92 20.19
N GLY A 116 8.56 13.00 19.25
CA GLY A 116 9.42 11.82 19.36
C GLY A 116 10.88 12.18 19.08
N GLY A 117 11.36 13.28 19.67
CA GLY A 117 12.78 13.59 19.63
C GLY A 117 13.50 12.48 20.37
N VAL A 118 14.36 11.73 19.67
CA VAL A 118 15.33 10.84 20.30
C VAL A 118 15.94 11.58 21.50
N SER A 119 15.81 11.01 22.69
CA SER A 119 16.33 11.63 23.92
C SER A 119 17.81 11.99 23.72
N GLU A 120 18.32 13.00 24.43
CA GLU A 120 19.76 13.33 24.36
C GLU A 120 20.65 12.08 24.57
N GLY A 121 20.21 11.13 25.41
CA GLY A 121 20.89 9.84 25.59
C GLY A 121 20.85 8.92 24.37
N GLU A 122 19.73 8.90 23.63
CA GLU A 122 19.56 8.14 22.39
C GLU A 122 20.39 8.77 21.24
N LYS A 123 20.44 10.11 21.17
CA LYS A 123 21.31 10.84 20.23
C LYS A 123 22.79 10.58 20.52
N ALA A 124 23.18 10.55 21.79
CA ALA A 124 24.55 10.20 22.19
C ALA A 124 24.90 8.77 21.78
N ARG A 125 24.01 7.80 22.03
CA ARG A 125 24.18 6.41 21.57
C ARG A 125 24.35 6.30 20.05
N LEU A 126 23.52 7.00 19.27
CA LEU A 126 23.61 6.98 17.81
C LEU A 126 24.91 7.63 17.30
N ARG A 127 25.38 8.70 17.96
CA ARG A 127 26.65 9.36 17.65
C ARG A 127 27.84 8.46 17.98
N ASP A 128 27.79 7.75 19.11
CA ASP A 128 28.83 6.78 19.50
C ASP A 128 28.86 5.56 18.60
N MET A 129 27.69 5.05 18.17
CA MET A 129 27.61 3.97 17.18
C MET A 129 28.21 4.38 15.84
N ASN A 130 27.92 5.58 15.35
CA ASN A 130 28.52 6.08 14.11
C ASN A 130 30.04 6.27 14.24
N LYS A 131 30.54 6.64 15.42
CA LYS A 131 31.99 6.71 15.70
C LYS A 131 32.64 5.31 15.71
N ALA A 132 31.97 4.31 16.28
CA ALA A 132 32.43 2.92 16.26
C ALA A 132 32.46 2.33 14.83
N LEU A 133 31.44 2.62 14.02
CA LEU A 133 31.38 2.23 12.61
C LEU A 133 32.40 2.99 11.74
N GLY A 134 32.69 4.26 12.06
CA GLY A 134 33.75 5.03 11.43
C GLY A 134 35.13 4.41 11.68
N ASN A 135 35.41 4.03 12.93
CA ASN A 135 36.68 3.40 13.29
C ASN A 135 36.86 2.00 12.67
N ALA A 136 35.76 1.25 12.47
CA ALA A 136 35.78 -0.07 11.82
C ALA A 136 36.12 0.00 10.32
N ARG A 137 35.91 1.14 9.64
CA ARG A 137 36.26 1.32 8.22
C ARG A 137 37.72 1.73 7.98
N THR A 138 38.43 2.17 9.02
CA THR A 138 39.87 2.51 8.99
C THR A 138 40.80 1.35 9.36
N ALA A 139 40.26 0.21 9.81
CA ALA A 139 41.06 -0.98 10.05
C ALA A 139 41.40 -1.66 8.72
N LYS A 140 42.58 -1.32 8.16
CA LYS A 140 43.22 -2.01 7.04
C LYS A 140 43.29 -3.53 7.33
N PRO A 141 42.72 -4.41 6.51
CA PRO A 141 42.90 -5.84 6.71
C PRO A 141 44.35 -6.22 6.40
N ALA A 142 45.06 -6.73 7.39
CA ALA A 142 46.36 -7.37 7.21
C ALA A 142 46.14 -8.68 6.44
N SER A 143 46.72 -8.76 5.24
CA SER A 143 46.78 -10.00 4.47
C SER A 143 47.79 -10.95 5.09
N LYS A 144 47.36 -12.17 5.44
CA LYS A 144 48.12 -13.43 5.40
C LYS A 144 47.28 -14.58 5.94
N GLY A 145 47.27 -15.70 5.20
CA GLY A 145 47.02 -17.02 5.78
C GLY A 145 45.95 -17.83 5.07
N ALA A 146 46.40 -18.86 4.36
CA ALA A 146 45.60 -19.87 3.66
C ALA A 146 44.59 -20.63 4.55
N ALA A 147 43.43 -20.97 3.98
CA ALA A 147 42.65 -22.15 4.36
C ALA A 147 41.71 -22.55 3.21
N THR A 148 42.06 -23.67 2.57
CA THR A 148 41.23 -24.71 1.96
C THR A 148 39.72 -24.42 1.78
N SER A 149 39.30 -24.21 0.53
CA SER A 149 37.89 -24.25 0.14
C SER A 149 37.43 -25.69 -0.07
N THR A 150 36.71 -26.26 0.90
CA THR A 150 35.87 -27.44 0.70
C THR A 150 34.51 -26.99 0.21
N SER A 151 34.27 -27.10 -1.10
CA SER A 151 32.96 -26.87 -1.71
C SER A 151 32.06 -28.09 -1.49
N ASN A 152 31.10 -27.99 -0.57
CA ASN A 152 29.97 -28.93 -0.51
C ASN A 152 28.86 -28.44 -1.45
N THR A 153 28.79 -29.03 -2.63
CA THR A 153 27.65 -28.90 -3.57
C THR A 153 26.74 -30.11 -3.39
N PRO A 154 25.50 -29.98 -2.90
CA PRO A 154 24.51 -31.03 -3.07
C PRO A 154 23.90 -30.95 -4.48
N ASN A 155 24.42 -31.81 -5.37
CA ASN A 155 23.84 -32.13 -6.67
C ASN A 155 22.61 -33.02 -6.45
N ASN A 156 21.40 -32.53 -6.73
CA ASN A 156 20.22 -33.39 -6.85
C ASN A 156 19.58 -33.16 -8.22
N ALA A 157 20.06 -33.91 -9.20
CA ALA A 157 19.52 -33.97 -10.55
C ALA A 157 18.36 -34.98 -10.58
N VAL A 158 17.12 -34.49 -10.60
CA VAL A 158 15.93 -35.31 -10.90
C VAL A 158 15.62 -35.18 -12.40
N LYS A 159 15.67 -36.32 -13.11
CA LYS A 159 15.38 -36.44 -14.54
C LYS A 159 13.87 -36.28 -14.83
N PRO A 160 13.47 -35.70 -15.97
CA PRO A 160 12.07 -35.63 -16.37
C PRO A 160 11.62 -36.92 -17.09
N ALA A 161 10.50 -37.51 -16.66
CA ALA A 161 9.83 -38.60 -17.37
C ALA A 161 8.65 -38.06 -18.19
N VAL A 162 8.65 -38.39 -19.48
CA VAL A 162 7.65 -37.99 -20.48
C VAL A 162 6.55 -39.05 -20.58
N ARG A 163 5.31 -38.62 -20.31
CA ARG A 163 4.00 -38.89 -20.96
C ARG A 163 3.57 -40.35 -21.27
N THR A 164 2.34 -40.70 -20.86
CA THR A 164 1.25 -41.15 -21.76
C THR A 164 -0.09 -41.35 -21.00
N THR A 165 -1.15 -40.75 -21.53
CA THR A 165 -2.57 -41.04 -21.24
C THR A 165 -3.08 -42.16 -22.15
N PRO A 166 -4.09 -42.93 -21.73
CA PRO A 166 -5.09 -43.44 -22.67
C PRO A 166 -6.55 -43.09 -22.30
N SER A 167 -7.20 -42.48 -23.29
CA SER A 167 -8.59 -42.51 -23.80
C SER A 167 -9.76 -43.18 -23.04
N ALA A 168 -10.93 -42.52 -23.16
CA ALA A 168 -12.36 -42.83 -22.89
C ALA A 168 -12.87 -44.24 -23.30
N ALA A 169 -14.03 -44.83 -22.91
CA ALA A 169 -15.32 -44.60 -22.18
C ALA A 169 -15.97 -46.03 -21.95
N PRO A 170 -17.29 -46.32 -21.77
CA PRO A 170 -18.46 -45.69 -21.09
C PRO A 170 -19.10 -46.62 -20.00
N GLY A 171 -20.15 -46.19 -19.26
CA GLY A 171 -21.04 -47.14 -18.55
C GLY A 171 -22.02 -46.56 -17.53
N LEU A 172 -23.32 -46.76 -17.79
CA LEU A 172 -24.45 -46.54 -16.88
C LEU A 172 -24.41 -47.44 -15.64
N ALA A 173 -24.92 -46.94 -14.51
CA ALA A 173 -25.76 -47.68 -13.56
C ALA A 173 -26.63 -46.69 -12.79
#